data_AF-A0A9X1XLS8-F1
#
_entry.id   AF-A0A9X1XLS8-F1
#
_cell.length_a   1.000
_cell.length_b   1.000
_cell.length_c   1.000
_cell.angle_alpha   90.00
_cell.angle_beta   90.00
_cell.angle_gamma   90.00
#
_symmetry.space_group_name_H-M   'P 1'
#
loop_
_entity.id
_entity.type
_entity.pdbx_description
1 polymer ?
#
loop_
_entity_poly.entity_id
_entity_poly.type
_entity_poly.pdbx_seq_one_letter_code
_entity_poly.pdbx_strand_id
1 'polypeptide(L)'
;MTQRNTSLDLTQQNMERILAENEELKAKIIELQVKLTASEQQLDGVRLSSQYFDEQKLRFEITSIRQLTPRIRAYELRHPERLDLPKVSAGSHLFVPVKLDSGESIERCYSICSNPARRDVYEIAILREEEGKGGSKAIHETFKIGQLIYCSRPRNLFEVHGDDRPTILIAAGIGITPIKAMAQQLSRQKKPFEMHYAGRSLEEMAFQERLKREFGDTLTLYSAEDSQRLNCAEILRNADVNSMIYVCGPMRLINELVETAKAQGIDPSRIRSEAFSAQLVESEH
;
A
#
# COMPACT_ATOMS: atom_id res chain seq x y z
N MET A 1 25.72 -46.40 75.74
CA MET A 1 24.81 -46.70 74.62
C MET A 1 24.16 -45.46 74.00
N THR A 2 24.49 -44.24 74.44
CA THR A 2 23.73 -43.02 74.10
C THR A 2 24.23 -42.26 72.86
N GLN A 3 25.48 -42.44 72.43
CA GLN A 3 26.06 -41.73 71.25
C GLN A 3 25.75 -42.37 69.89
N ARG A 4 25.37 -43.66 69.85
CA ARG A 4 25.03 -44.35 68.59
C ARG A 4 23.62 -44.01 68.08
N ASN A 5 22.68 -43.72 69.00
CA ASN A 5 21.31 -43.38 68.63
C ASN A 5 21.19 -41.96 68.04
N THR A 6 21.97 -40.99 68.52
CA THR A 6 21.95 -39.61 67.99
C THR A 6 22.58 -39.49 66.59
N SER A 7 23.58 -40.31 66.26
CA SER A 7 24.18 -40.31 64.91
C SER A 7 23.26 -40.91 63.85
N LEU A 8 22.48 -41.94 64.20
CA LEU A 8 21.49 -42.55 63.31
C LEU A 8 20.33 -41.58 63.03
N ASP A 9 19.86 -40.89 64.07
CA ASP A 9 18.77 -39.92 63.99
C ASP A 9 19.13 -38.68 63.14
N LEU A 10 20.35 -38.16 63.29
CA LEU A 10 20.85 -37.04 62.48
C LEU A 10 21.04 -37.41 61.01
N THR A 11 21.43 -38.67 60.73
CA THR A 11 21.59 -39.16 59.36
C THR A 11 20.24 -39.34 58.68
N GLN A 12 19.24 -39.80 59.44
CA GLN A 12 17.87 -39.96 58.96
C GLN A 12 17.21 -38.60 58.68
N GLN A 13 17.37 -37.61 59.56
CA GLN A 13 16.88 -36.24 59.32
C GLN A 13 17.53 -35.59 58.10
N ASN A 14 18.84 -35.77 57.89
CA ASN A 14 19.52 -35.24 56.71
C ASN A 14 19.04 -35.91 55.42
N MET A 15 18.78 -37.23 55.46
CA MET A 15 18.24 -37.96 54.32
C MET A 15 16.82 -37.51 53.98
N GLU A 16 15.95 -37.31 54.98
CA GLU A 16 14.60 -36.77 54.78
C GLU A 16 14.62 -35.35 54.19
N ARG A 17 15.56 -34.50 54.63
CA ARG A 17 15.74 -33.16 54.06
C ARG A 17 16.16 -33.20 52.59
N ILE A 18 17.13 -34.05 52.25
CA ILE A 18 17.62 -34.21 50.87
C ILE A 18 16.50 -34.78 49.97
N LEU A 19 15.69 -35.71 50.49
CA LEU A 19 14.54 -36.24 49.75
C LEU A 19 13.49 -35.14 49.48
N ALA A 20 13.19 -34.28 50.46
CA ALA A 20 12.29 -33.16 50.28
C ALA A 20 12.82 -32.13 49.26
N GLU A 21 14.11 -31.76 49.35
CA GLU A 21 14.77 -30.88 48.37
C GLU A 21 14.75 -31.47 46.95
N ASN A 22 14.93 -32.80 46.82
CA ASN A 22 14.87 -33.48 45.53
C ASN A 22 13.46 -33.49 44.92
N GLU A 23 12.42 -33.65 45.72
CA GLU A 23 11.03 -33.57 45.24
C GLU A 23 10.67 -32.14 44.80
N GLU A 24 11.15 -31.11 45.51
CA GLU A 24 10.97 -29.71 45.11
C GLU A 24 11.69 -29.39 43.78
N LEU A 25 12.93 -29.90 43.61
CA LEU A 25 13.67 -29.74 42.36
C LEU A 25 13.00 -30.44 41.19
N LYS A 26 12.44 -31.65 41.39
CA LYS A 26 11.66 -32.34 40.37
C LYS A 26 10.43 -31.54 39.95
N ALA A 27 9.71 -30.95 40.90
CA ALA A 27 8.56 -30.10 40.60
C ALA A 27 8.95 -28.88 39.75
N LYS A 28 10.06 -28.20 40.09
CA LYS A 28 10.58 -27.05 39.31
C LYS A 28 11.02 -27.44 37.91
N ILE A 29 11.64 -28.61 37.74
CA ILE A 29 12.05 -29.12 36.42
C ILE A 29 10.82 -29.35 35.54
N ILE A 30 9.77 -29.95 36.09
CA ILE A 30 8.51 -30.18 35.35
C ILE A 30 7.89 -28.84 34.94
N GLU A 31 7.84 -27.85 35.83
CA GLU A 31 7.31 -26.53 35.53
C GLU A 31 8.10 -25.84 34.40
N LEU A 32 9.43 -25.94 34.43
CA LEU A 32 10.30 -25.38 33.39
C LEU A 32 10.14 -26.11 32.05
N GLN A 33 9.96 -27.43 32.06
CA GLN A 33 9.69 -28.21 30.84
C GLN A 33 8.35 -27.82 30.21
N VAL A 34 7.32 -27.57 31.02
CA VAL A 34 6.01 -27.09 30.54
C VAL A 34 6.16 -25.69 29.93
N LYS A 35 6.89 -24.77 30.59
CA LYS A 35 7.15 -23.42 30.08
C LYS A 35 7.95 -23.43 28.77
N LEU A 36 8.97 -24.29 28.68
CA LEU A 36 9.78 -24.46 27.48
C LEU A 36 8.93 -24.98 26.31
N THR A 37 8.14 -26.03 26.55
CA THR A 37 7.23 -26.61 25.54
C THR A 37 6.20 -25.58 25.07
N ALA A 38 5.63 -24.78 25.98
CA ALA A 38 4.69 -23.72 25.63
C ALA A 38 5.38 -22.62 24.79
N SER A 39 6.62 -22.26 25.11
CA SER A 39 7.39 -21.27 24.36
C SER A 39 7.81 -21.78 22.97
N GLU A 40 8.17 -23.06 22.85
CA GLU A 40 8.45 -23.74 21.58
C GLU A 40 7.20 -23.82 20.70
N GLN A 41 6.03 -24.16 21.26
CA GLN A 41 4.76 -24.12 20.53
C GLN A 41 4.36 -22.71 20.10
N GLN A 42 4.68 -21.69 20.91
CA GLN A 42 4.49 -20.29 20.54
C GLN A 42 5.42 -19.88 19.39
N LEU A 43 6.70 -20.28 19.46
CA LEU A 43 7.68 -20.08 18.40
C LEU A 43 7.28 -20.79 17.11
N ASP A 44 6.81 -22.03 17.19
CA ASP A 44 6.30 -22.80 16.06
C ASP A 44 5.01 -22.20 15.50
N GLY A 45 4.11 -21.68 16.34
CA GLY A 45 2.94 -20.93 15.90
C GLY A 45 3.30 -19.63 15.18
N VAL A 46 4.30 -18.89 15.67
CA VAL A 46 4.85 -17.69 15.00
C VAL A 46 5.55 -18.07 13.70
N ARG A 47 6.26 -19.21 13.66
CA ARG A 47 6.98 -19.68 12.47
C ARG A 47 6.03 -20.20 11.39
N LEU A 48 5.01 -20.96 11.78
CA LEU A 48 3.95 -21.44 10.90
C LEU A 48 3.11 -20.27 10.39
N SER A 49 2.68 -19.34 11.24
CA SER A 49 1.98 -18.13 10.78
C SER A 49 2.84 -17.28 9.84
N SER A 50 4.13 -17.08 10.14
CA SER A 50 5.11 -16.45 9.25
C SER A 50 5.21 -17.16 7.89
N GLN A 51 5.26 -18.50 7.86
CA GLN A 51 5.29 -19.29 6.62
C GLN A 51 3.97 -19.22 5.84
N TYR A 52 2.82 -19.29 6.53
CA TYR A 52 1.49 -19.15 5.92
C TYR A 52 1.25 -17.74 5.35
N PHE A 53 1.81 -16.69 5.96
CA PHE A 53 1.78 -15.33 5.41
C PHE A 53 2.69 -15.16 4.18
N ASP A 54 3.74 -15.98 4.04
CA ASP A 54 4.68 -15.90 2.92
C ASP A 54 4.16 -16.62 1.67
N GLU A 55 3.41 -17.72 1.82
CA GLU A 55 2.83 -18.49 0.70
C GLU A 55 1.68 -17.78 -0.05
N GLN A 56 1.08 -16.71 0.51
CA GLN A 56 -0.01 -15.95 -0.14
C GLN A 56 0.43 -14.61 -0.75
N LYS A 57 1.69 -14.22 -0.56
CA LYS A 57 2.21 -12.96 -1.13
C LYS A 57 2.55 -13.14 -2.60
N LEU A 58 2.20 -12.13 -3.39
CA LEU A 58 2.65 -12.04 -4.76
C LEU A 58 4.12 -11.62 -4.77
N ARG A 59 4.93 -12.43 -5.42
CA ARG A 59 6.34 -12.17 -5.64
C ARG A 59 6.52 -11.37 -6.92
N PHE A 60 7.19 -10.24 -6.82
CA PHE A 60 7.54 -9.39 -7.95
C PHE A 60 9.05 -9.20 -8.03
N GLU A 61 9.56 -9.14 -9.25
CA GLU A 61 10.87 -8.59 -9.56
C GLU A 61 10.71 -7.15 -10.05
N ILE A 62 11.52 -6.23 -9.54
CA ILE A 62 11.64 -4.87 -10.07
C ILE A 62 12.46 -4.94 -11.36
N THR A 63 11.81 -4.75 -12.50
CA THR A 63 12.44 -4.92 -13.82
C THR A 63 12.85 -3.61 -14.48
N SER A 64 12.28 -2.49 -14.05
CA SER A 64 12.63 -1.16 -14.55
C SER A 64 12.36 -0.11 -13.48
N ILE A 65 13.23 0.90 -13.43
CA ILE A 65 13.06 2.10 -12.61
C ILE A 65 13.26 3.30 -13.54
N ARG A 66 12.26 4.19 -13.62
CA ARG A 66 12.29 5.37 -14.48
C ARG A 66 12.08 6.62 -13.65
N GLN A 67 12.99 7.59 -13.75
CA GLN A 67 12.79 8.93 -13.21
C GLN A 67 11.75 9.64 -14.07
N LEU A 68 10.58 9.96 -13.50
CA LEU A 68 9.50 10.64 -14.22
C LEU A 68 9.58 12.15 -14.04
N THR A 69 9.93 12.59 -12.83
CA THR A 69 10.11 14.00 -12.43
C THR A 69 11.27 14.04 -11.44
N PRO A 70 11.78 15.18 -10.98
CA PRO A 70 12.84 15.22 -9.95
C PRO A 70 12.50 14.43 -8.68
N ARG A 71 11.21 14.29 -8.33
CA ARG A 71 10.75 13.65 -7.08
C ARG A 71 9.95 12.38 -7.28
N ILE A 72 9.60 12.00 -8.51
CA ILE A 72 8.75 10.82 -8.79
C ILE A 72 9.52 9.81 -9.62
N ARG A 73 9.52 8.55 -9.15
CA ARG A 73 10.03 7.39 -9.90
C ARG A 73 8.90 6.40 -10.17
N ALA A 74 8.89 5.82 -11.37
CA ALA A 74 8.08 4.65 -11.70
C ALA A 74 8.89 3.37 -11.57
N TYR A 75 8.24 2.32 -11.09
CA TYR A 75 8.80 0.99 -10.91
C TYR A 75 7.93 -0.02 -11.67
N GLU A 76 8.54 -0.78 -12.57
CA GLU A 76 7.86 -1.90 -13.25
C GLU A 76 8.08 -3.19 -12.47
N LEU A 77 6.99 -3.82 -12.09
CA LEU A 77 6.93 -5.03 -11.29
C LEU A 77 6.41 -6.17 -12.16
N ARG A 78 7.20 -7.22 -12.33
CA ARG A 78 6.84 -8.40 -13.11
C ARG A 78 6.94 -9.65 -12.25
N HIS A 79 6.24 -10.71 -12.62
CA HIS A 79 6.53 -12.01 -12.04
C HIS A 79 7.99 -12.38 -12.35
N PRO A 80 8.77 -12.91 -11.40
CA PRO A 80 10.18 -13.29 -11.64
C PRO A 80 10.32 -14.30 -12.79
N GLU A 81 9.37 -15.22 -12.90
CA GLU A 81 9.30 -16.21 -13.98
C GLU A 81 8.53 -15.72 -15.22
N ARG A 82 8.22 -14.42 -15.30
CA ARG A 82 7.47 -13.79 -16.42
C ARG A 82 6.08 -14.38 -16.68
N LEU A 83 5.46 -14.96 -15.65
CA LEU A 83 4.06 -15.37 -15.65
C LEU A 83 3.12 -14.16 -15.62
N ASP A 84 1.89 -14.39 -16.05
CA ASP A 84 0.79 -13.44 -15.92
C ASP A 84 0.50 -13.14 -14.44
N LEU A 85 0.46 -11.86 -14.12
CA LEU A 85 0.01 -11.33 -12.84
C LEU A 85 -1.51 -11.50 -12.68
N PRO A 86 -2.03 -11.43 -11.43
CA PRO A 86 -3.46 -11.40 -11.19
C PRO A 86 -4.16 -10.31 -12.01
N LYS A 87 -5.42 -10.53 -12.36
CA LYS A 87 -6.20 -9.49 -13.03
C LYS A 87 -6.58 -8.42 -12.00
N VAL A 88 -6.49 -7.16 -12.40
CA VAL A 88 -6.91 -5.99 -11.62
C VAL A 88 -7.82 -5.08 -12.45
N SER A 89 -8.58 -4.22 -11.76
CA SER A 89 -9.33 -3.11 -12.36
C SER A 89 -8.63 -1.78 -12.06
N ALA A 90 -8.89 -0.73 -12.86
CA ALA A 90 -8.40 0.61 -12.58
C ALA A 90 -8.81 1.08 -11.17
N GLY A 91 -7.91 1.76 -10.46
CA GLY A 91 -8.06 2.12 -9.05
C GLY A 91 -7.43 1.11 -8.06
N SER A 92 -6.98 -0.05 -8.54
CA SER A 92 -6.32 -1.04 -7.68
C SER A 92 -4.98 -0.54 -7.15
N HIS A 93 -4.61 -0.94 -5.94
CA HIS A 93 -3.34 -0.60 -5.30
C HIS A 93 -2.62 -1.83 -4.73
N LEU A 94 -1.31 -1.70 -4.59
CA LEU A 94 -0.44 -2.67 -3.92
C LEU A 94 -0.08 -2.20 -2.52
N PHE A 95 0.00 -3.16 -1.63
CA PHE A 95 0.60 -3.01 -0.30
C PHE A 95 2.06 -3.46 -0.40
N VAL A 96 2.98 -2.48 -0.39
CA VAL A 96 4.41 -2.67 -0.60
C VAL A 96 5.13 -2.63 0.75
N PRO A 97 5.80 -3.71 1.17
CA PRO A 97 6.63 -3.67 2.36
C PRO A 97 7.88 -2.83 2.11
N VAL A 98 8.24 -2.00 3.08
CA VAL A 98 9.39 -1.10 3.05
C VAL A 98 10.17 -1.27 4.34
N LYS A 99 11.47 -1.48 4.21
CA LYS A 99 12.39 -1.45 5.35
C LYS A 99 12.95 -0.05 5.50
N LEU A 100 12.75 0.56 6.66
CA LEU A 100 13.32 1.85 7.01
C LEU A 100 14.77 1.71 7.47
N ASP A 101 15.50 2.83 7.48
CA ASP A 101 16.88 2.91 8.00
C ASP A 101 16.99 2.51 9.48
N SER A 102 15.90 2.70 10.24
CA SER A 102 15.78 2.23 11.63
C SER A 102 15.78 0.70 11.76
N GLY A 103 15.63 -0.02 10.65
CA GLY A 103 15.42 -1.47 10.63
C GLY A 103 13.95 -1.89 10.73
N GLU A 104 13.04 -0.96 11.04
CA GLU A 104 11.60 -1.19 11.08
C GLU A 104 11.04 -1.52 9.69
N SER A 105 10.17 -2.52 9.62
CA SER A 105 9.42 -2.85 8.40
C SER A 105 8.02 -2.25 8.49
N ILE A 106 7.68 -1.44 7.51
CA ILE A 106 6.36 -0.80 7.38
C ILE A 106 5.72 -1.20 6.05
N GLU A 107 4.42 -1.01 5.93
CA GLU A 107 3.72 -1.19 4.66
C GLU A 107 3.29 0.16 4.07
N ARG A 108 3.32 0.28 2.74
CA ARG A 108 2.86 1.47 2.02
C ARG A 108 1.94 1.09 0.87
N CYS A 109 0.90 1.88 0.70
CA CYS A 109 -0.08 1.70 -0.36
C CYS A 109 0.32 2.52 -1.60
N TYR A 110 0.38 1.88 -2.77
CA TYR A 110 0.65 2.55 -4.05
C TYR A 110 -0.30 2.05 -5.13
N SER A 111 -0.99 2.99 -5.79
CA SER A 111 -1.90 2.67 -6.90
C SER A 111 -1.14 2.07 -8.08
N ILE A 112 -1.68 0.98 -8.63
CA ILE A 112 -1.21 0.38 -9.87
C ILE A 112 -1.63 1.31 -11.01
N CYS A 113 -0.65 1.92 -11.67
CA CYS A 113 -0.88 2.91 -12.71
C CYS A 113 -0.66 2.38 -14.14
N SER A 114 -0.27 1.12 -14.31
CA SER A 114 -0.24 0.46 -15.63
C SER A 114 -1.65 0.17 -16.17
N ASN A 115 -1.76 -0.03 -17.49
CA ASN A 115 -3.04 -0.39 -18.12
C ASN A 115 -3.58 -1.70 -17.50
N PRO A 116 -4.79 -1.70 -16.91
CA PRO A 116 -5.34 -2.88 -16.22
C PRO A 116 -5.58 -4.11 -17.13
N ALA A 117 -5.56 -3.95 -18.46
CA ALA A 117 -5.59 -5.11 -19.37
C ALA A 117 -4.25 -5.84 -19.48
N ARG A 118 -3.13 -5.20 -19.12
CA ARG A 118 -1.83 -5.85 -19.12
C ARG A 118 -1.69 -6.72 -17.89
N ARG A 119 -1.36 -7.98 -18.12
CA ARG A 119 -1.07 -8.95 -17.05
C ARG A 119 0.41 -9.29 -16.96
N ASP A 120 1.23 -8.85 -17.90
CA ASP A 120 2.66 -9.11 -17.90
C ASP A 120 3.44 -8.23 -16.92
N VAL A 121 2.82 -7.16 -16.40
CA VAL A 121 3.48 -6.15 -15.56
C VAL A 121 2.49 -5.26 -14.80
N TYR A 122 2.85 -4.90 -13.57
CA TYR A 122 2.31 -3.75 -12.86
C TYR A 122 3.31 -2.59 -12.89
N GLU A 123 2.81 -1.36 -12.99
CA GLU A 123 3.61 -0.16 -12.77
C GLU A 123 3.08 0.58 -11.54
N ILE A 124 3.95 0.96 -10.62
CA ILE A 124 3.65 1.90 -9.54
C ILE A 124 4.53 3.14 -9.69
N ALA A 125 4.03 4.31 -9.31
CA ALA A 125 4.83 5.53 -9.28
C ALA A 125 4.80 6.16 -7.89
N ILE A 126 5.97 6.51 -7.39
CA ILE A 126 6.18 6.87 -5.99
C ILE A 126 6.81 8.25 -5.95
N LEU A 127 6.10 9.19 -5.33
CA LEU A 127 6.62 10.49 -4.94
C LEU A 127 7.54 10.32 -3.73
N ARG A 128 8.76 10.84 -3.81
CA ARG A 128 9.66 10.98 -2.67
C ARG A 128 9.20 12.14 -1.80
N GLU A 129 8.79 11.83 -0.58
CA GLU A 129 8.41 12.81 0.43
C GLU A 129 9.57 12.99 1.41
N GLU A 130 10.17 14.18 1.46
CA GLU A 130 11.30 14.45 2.36
C GLU A 130 10.88 14.52 3.83
N GLU A 131 9.69 15.08 4.12
CA GLU A 131 9.16 15.26 5.48
C GLU A 131 8.18 14.14 5.89
N GLY A 132 8.17 13.03 5.13
CA GLY A 132 7.29 11.89 5.40
C GLY A 132 7.82 10.94 6.48
N LYS A 133 7.08 9.86 6.73
CA LYS A 133 7.47 8.75 7.65
C LYS A 133 8.60 7.86 7.08
N GLY A 134 9.50 8.40 6.25
CA GLY A 134 10.64 7.71 5.66
C GLY A 134 10.37 6.69 4.54
N GLY A 135 9.15 6.13 4.44
CA GLY A 135 8.89 5.00 3.51
C GLY A 135 9.18 5.29 2.03
N SER A 136 8.69 6.41 1.48
CA SER A 136 8.94 6.74 0.07
C SER A 136 10.41 7.05 -0.20
N LYS A 137 11.09 7.72 0.73
CA LYS A 137 12.54 7.96 0.68
C LYS A 137 13.32 6.64 0.69
N ALA A 138 13.01 5.74 1.62
CA ALA A 138 13.64 4.42 1.72
C ALA A 138 13.47 3.62 0.43
N ILE A 139 12.28 3.63 -0.20
CA ILE A 139 12.09 2.99 -1.51
C ILE A 139 13.01 3.62 -2.56
N HIS A 140 13.06 4.96 -2.67
CA HIS A 140 13.91 5.63 -3.66
C HIS A 140 15.40 5.34 -3.48
N GLU A 141 15.85 5.08 -2.26
CA GLU A 141 17.26 4.81 -1.94
C GLU A 141 17.63 3.33 -2.04
N THR A 142 16.70 2.43 -1.73
CA THR A 142 17.00 1.01 -1.55
C THR A 142 16.48 0.10 -2.67
N PHE A 143 15.39 0.47 -3.36
CA PHE A 143 14.82 -0.38 -4.41
C PHE A 143 15.70 -0.36 -5.66
N LYS A 144 16.05 -1.55 -6.15
CA LYS A 144 16.95 -1.74 -7.30
C LYS A 144 16.35 -2.68 -8.33
N ILE A 145 16.78 -2.52 -9.59
CA ILE A 145 16.44 -3.48 -10.65
C ILE A 145 16.99 -4.87 -10.26
N GLY A 146 16.20 -5.91 -10.50
CA GLY A 146 16.46 -7.30 -10.11
C GLY A 146 16.04 -7.63 -8.67
N GLN A 147 15.70 -6.63 -7.85
CA GLN A 147 15.24 -6.88 -6.48
C GLN A 147 13.87 -7.57 -6.47
N LEU A 148 13.73 -8.54 -5.57
CA LEU A 148 12.47 -9.19 -5.29
C LEU A 148 11.73 -8.48 -4.17
N ILE A 149 10.43 -8.25 -4.37
CA ILE A 149 9.51 -7.74 -3.36
C ILE A 149 8.30 -8.67 -3.25
N TYR A 150 7.74 -8.76 -2.04
CA TYR A 150 6.66 -9.67 -1.71
C TYR A 150 5.49 -8.84 -1.20
N CYS A 151 4.49 -8.65 -2.05
CA CYS A 151 3.35 -7.80 -1.73
C CYS A 151 2.11 -8.65 -1.49
N SER A 152 1.20 -8.15 -0.66
CA SER A 152 -0.15 -8.72 -0.58
C SER A 152 -0.87 -8.61 -1.93
N ARG A 153 -1.95 -9.39 -2.11
CA ARG A 153 -2.78 -9.27 -3.32
C ARG A 153 -3.31 -7.83 -3.48
N PRO A 154 -3.44 -7.31 -4.71
CA PRO A 154 -4.00 -6.00 -4.94
C PRO A 154 -5.42 -5.89 -4.37
N ARG A 155 -5.78 -4.71 -3.87
CA ARG A 155 -7.14 -4.35 -3.49
C ARG A 155 -7.59 -3.16 -4.33
N ASN A 156 -8.91 -3.02 -4.51
CA ASN A 156 -9.48 -1.86 -5.19
C ASN A 156 -10.57 -1.24 -4.33
N LEU A 157 -10.39 0.03 -3.96
CA LEU A 157 -11.37 0.82 -3.22
C LEU A 157 -11.83 2.04 -4.03
N PHE A 158 -11.38 2.14 -5.27
CA PHE A 158 -11.59 3.30 -6.14
C PHE A 158 -11.96 2.84 -7.55
N GLU A 159 -12.96 1.97 -7.65
CA GLU A 159 -13.37 1.35 -8.91
C GLU A 159 -14.11 2.31 -9.85
N VAL A 160 -13.79 2.20 -11.15
CA VAL A 160 -14.54 2.86 -12.21
C VAL A 160 -15.92 2.21 -12.35
N HIS A 161 -16.96 3.01 -12.48
CA HIS A 161 -18.34 2.56 -12.63
C HIS A 161 -18.53 1.63 -13.84
N GLY A 162 -19.49 0.71 -13.72
CA GLY A 162 -19.75 -0.31 -14.74
C GLY A 162 -20.66 0.15 -15.88
N ASP A 163 -21.48 1.18 -15.67
CA ASP A 163 -22.48 1.68 -16.62
C ASP A 163 -21.89 2.66 -17.68
N ASP A 164 -22.73 3.14 -18.60
CA ASP A 164 -22.30 3.92 -19.78
C ASP A 164 -22.29 5.44 -19.57
N ARG A 165 -22.39 5.91 -18.32
CA ARG A 165 -22.31 7.35 -18.03
C ARG A 165 -20.95 7.93 -18.45
N PRO A 166 -20.90 9.17 -18.95
CA PRO A 166 -19.63 9.84 -19.21
C PRO A 166 -18.84 10.02 -17.90
N THR A 167 -17.51 10.07 -18.01
CA THR A 167 -16.64 10.19 -16.84
C THR A 167 -15.80 11.46 -16.88
N ILE A 168 -15.71 12.16 -15.75
CA ILE A 168 -14.76 13.26 -15.54
C ILE A 168 -13.68 12.77 -14.59
N LEU A 169 -12.43 12.78 -15.06
CA LEU A 169 -11.27 12.34 -14.33
C LEU A 169 -10.42 13.53 -13.89
N ILE A 170 -10.29 13.74 -12.58
CA ILE A 170 -9.56 14.88 -12.01
C ILE A 170 -8.38 14.36 -11.20
N ALA A 171 -7.18 14.83 -11.53
CA ALA A 171 -5.95 14.46 -10.85
C ALA A 171 -5.17 15.70 -10.41
N ALA A 172 -4.46 15.59 -9.28
CA ALA A 172 -3.39 16.52 -8.95
C ALA A 172 -2.17 15.82 -8.36
N GLY A 173 -0.98 16.24 -8.79
CA GLY A 173 0.29 15.67 -8.33
C GLY A 173 0.39 14.16 -8.59
N ILE A 174 0.74 13.39 -7.55
CA ILE A 174 0.87 11.92 -7.64
C ILE A 174 -0.47 11.19 -7.71
N GLY A 175 -1.59 11.87 -7.42
CA GLY A 175 -2.96 11.36 -7.63
C GLY A 175 -3.28 11.01 -9.09
N ILE A 176 -2.39 11.37 -10.01
CA ILE A 176 -2.42 10.90 -11.41
C ILE A 176 -2.36 9.38 -11.55
N THR A 177 -1.81 8.67 -10.56
CA THR A 177 -1.54 7.23 -10.66
C THR A 177 -2.80 6.36 -10.85
N PRO A 178 -3.83 6.41 -9.98
CA PRO A 178 -5.07 5.68 -10.25
C PRO A 178 -5.80 6.25 -11.47
N ILE A 179 -5.81 7.58 -11.63
CA ILE A 179 -6.55 8.27 -12.69
C ILE A 179 -6.04 7.89 -14.10
N LYS A 180 -4.72 7.75 -14.28
CA LYS A 180 -4.12 7.24 -15.52
C LYS A 180 -4.64 5.84 -15.86
N ALA A 181 -4.70 4.94 -14.88
CA ALA A 181 -5.23 3.59 -15.10
C ALA A 181 -6.72 3.61 -15.47
N MET A 182 -7.51 4.53 -14.87
CA MET A 182 -8.92 4.73 -15.21
C MET A 182 -9.11 5.19 -16.65
N ALA A 183 -8.36 6.22 -17.07
CA ALA A 183 -8.39 6.73 -18.43
C ALA A 183 -8.05 5.63 -19.46
N GLN A 184 -7.04 4.80 -19.16
CA GLN A 184 -6.67 3.66 -20.01
C GLN A 184 -7.76 2.58 -20.07
N GLN A 185 -8.46 2.32 -18.97
CA GLN A 185 -9.59 1.39 -18.94
C GLN A 185 -10.78 1.92 -19.75
N LEU A 186 -11.17 3.17 -19.55
CA LEU A 186 -12.29 3.82 -20.24
C LEU A 186 -12.04 3.94 -21.75
N SER A 187 -10.83 4.37 -22.14
CA SER A 187 -10.40 4.44 -23.53
C SER A 187 -10.52 3.08 -24.23
N ARG A 188 -10.03 2.00 -23.59
CA ARG A 188 -10.15 0.64 -24.13
C ARG A 188 -11.61 0.19 -24.26
N GLN A 189 -12.47 0.60 -23.33
CA GLN A 189 -13.90 0.33 -23.35
C GLN A 189 -14.67 1.24 -24.32
N LYS A 190 -14.00 2.21 -24.97
CA LYS A 190 -14.61 3.26 -25.80
C LYS A 190 -15.69 4.06 -25.06
N LYS A 191 -15.54 4.22 -23.74
CA LYS A 191 -16.42 5.05 -22.92
C LYS A 191 -15.93 6.50 -22.94
N PRO A 192 -16.83 7.49 -23.10
CA PRO A 192 -16.45 8.89 -23.16
C PRO A 192 -15.93 9.38 -21.81
N PHE A 193 -14.80 10.07 -21.82
CA PHE A 193 -14.27 10.74 -20.64
C PHE A 193 -13.49 12.00 -21.03
N GLU A 194 -13.38 12.91 -20.06
CA GLU A 194 -12.41 14.00 -20.06
C GLU A 194 -11.51 13.91 -18.83
N MET A 195 -10.29 14.43 -18.96
CA MET A 195 -9.25 14.33 -17.95
C MET A 195 -8.62 15.69 -17.66
N HIS A 196 -8.65 16.10 -16.40
CA HIS A 196 -8.08 17.34 -15.90
C HIS A 196 -6.94 17.02 -14.94
N TYR A 197 -5.71 17.39 -15.30
CA TYR A 197 -4.53 17.09 -14.51
C TYR A 197 -3.79 18.37 -14.10
N ALA A 198 -3.76 18.64 -12.80
CA ALA A 198 -3.05 19.78 -12.22
C ALA A 198 -1.71 19.37 -11.59
N GLY A 199 -0.71 20.24 -11.74
CA GLY A 199 0.60 20.07 -11.13
C GLY A 199 1.25 21.40 -10.78
N ARG A 200 2.35 21.33 -10.01
CA ARG A 200 3.13 22.54 -9.66
C ARG A 200 3.74 23.18 -10.89
N SER A 201 4.35 22.37 -11.74
CA SER A 201 4.91 22.71 -13.04
C SER A 201 4.76 21.50 -13.96
N LEU A 202 4.90 21.69 -15.27
CA LEU A 202 4.87 20.58 -16.22
C LEU A 202 5.96 19.53 -15.93
N GLU A 203 7.14 19.97 -15.50
CA GLU A 203 8.28 19.11 -15.15
C GLU A 203 8.02 18.23 -13.91
N GLU A 204 7.13 18.67 -13.02
CA GLU A 204 6.70 17.96 -11.82
C GLU A 204 5.47 17.06 -12.07
N MET A 205 4.94 17.03 -13.30
CA MET A 205 3.77 16.23 -13.67
C MET A 205 4.17 14.86 -14.23
N ALA A 206 4.03 13.83 -13.39
CA ALA A 206 4.34 12.47 -13.79
C ALA A 206 3.49 12.03 -15.00
N PHE A 207 4.14 11.34 -15.95
CA PHE A 207 3.53 10.82 -17.18
C PHE A 207 3.00 11.85 -18.18
N GLN A 208 3.21 13.15 -17.99
CA GLN A 208 2.65 14.21 -18.84
C GLN A 208 2.76 13.92 -20.34
N GLU A 209 3.98 13.69 -20.84
CA GLU A 209 4.22 13.44 -22.27
C GLU A 209 3.55 12.16 -22.79
N ARG A 210 3.45 11.14 -21.94
CA ARG A 210 2.75 9.91 -22.28
C ARG A 210 1.24 10.14 -22.35
N LEU A 211 0.68 10.86 -21.38
CA LEU A 211 -0.75 11.16 -21.33
C LEU A 211 -1.16 12.03 -22.51
N LYS A 212 -0.37 13.05 -22.88
CA LYS A 212 -0.60 13.85 -24.09
C LYS A 212 -0.67 12.98 -25.35
N ARG A 213 0.28 12.04 -25.51
CA ARG A 213 0.30 11.13 -26.65
C ARG A 213 -0.86 10.14 -26.66
N GLU A 214 -1.28 9.62 -25.50
CA GLU A 214 -2.36 8.63 -25.41
C GLU A 214 -3.75 9.26 -25.51
N PHE A 215 -3.95 10.47 -25.00
CA PHE A 215 -5.29 11.05 -24.77
C PHE A 215 -5.56 12.34 -25.55
N GLY A 216 -4.53 13.05 -26.02
CA GLY A 216 -4.71 14.23 -26.88
C GLY A 216 -5.73 15.22 -26.31
N ASP A 217 -6.78 15.46 -27.10
CA ASP A 217 -7.84 16.43 -26.80
C ASP A 217 -8.70 16.09 -25.57
N THR A 218 -8.67 14.85 -25.08
CA THR A 218 -9.40 14.50 -23.85
C THR A 218 -8.64 14.87 -22.58
N LEU A 219 -7.40 15.37 -22.69
CA LEU A 219 -6.55 15.77 -21.58
C LEU A 219 -6.34 17.28 -21.54
N THR A 220 -6.71 17.91 -20.43
CA THR A 220 -6.33 19.28 -20.10
C THR A 220 -5.32 19.29 -18.95
N LEU A 221 -4.20 20.01 -19.14
CA LEU A 221 -3.15 20.18 -18.15
C LEU A 221 -3.23 21.57 -17.51
N TYR A 222 -2.99 21.65 -16.21
CA TYR A 222 -2.95 22.89 -15.46
C TYR A 222 -1.62 23.00 -14.71
N SER A 223 -0.73 23.85 -15.23
CA SER A 223 0.57 24.15 -14.61
C SER A 223 0.46 25.34 -13.67
N ALA A 224 0.74 25.12 -12.38
CA ALA A 224 0.58 26.18 -11.41
C ALA A 224 1.59 27.33 -11.59
N GLU A 225 2.79 27.01 -12.07
CA GLU A 225 3.85 27.94 -12.45
C GLU A 225 3.44 28.85 -13.62
N ASP A 226 2.71 28.31 -14.60
CA ASP A 226 2.17 29.08 -15.74
C ASP A 226 0.89 29.83 -15.39
N SER A 227 0.58 29.98 -14.09
CA SER A 227 -0.65 30.59 -13.57
C SER A 227 -1.95 29.93 -14.07
N GLN A 228 -1.87 28.69 -14.54
CA GLN A 228 -3.06 27.90 -14.87
C GLN A 228 -3.56 27.24 -13.59
N ARG A 229 -4.86 27.38 -13.33
CA ARG A 229 -5.52 26.76 -12.19
C ARG A 229 -6.67 25.93 -12.69
N LEU A 230 -6.76 24.70 -12.17
CA LEU A 230 -7.93 23.87 -12.36
C LEU A 230 -9.11 24.56 -11.67
N ASN A 231 -10.18 24.81 -12.42
CA ASN A 231 -11.38 25.48 -11.93
C ASN A 231 -12.51 24.45 -11.78
N CYS A 232 -12.69 23.94 -10.56
CA CYS A 232 -13.73 22.95 -10.26
C CYS A 232 -15.13 23.43 -10.67
N ALA A 233 -15.43 24.73 -10.49
CA ALA A 233 -16.75 25.27 -10.77
C ALA A 233 -17.08 25.29 -12.25
N GLU A 234 -16.08 25.54 -13.10
CA GLU A 234 -16.21 25.52 -14.56
C GLU A 234 -16.32 24.10 -15.11
N ILE A 235 -15.45 23.19 -14.64
CA ILE A 235 -15.49 21.77 -15.03
C ILE A 235 -16.87 21.18 -14.71
N LEU A 236 -17.34 21.35 -13.47
CA LEU A 236 -18.61 20.78 -13.02
C LEU A 236 -19.83 21.40 -13.71
N ARG A 237 -19.74 22.66 -14.15
CA ARG A 237 -20.83 23.34 -14.87
C ARG A 237 -20.94 22.86 -16.32
N ASN A 238 -19.81 22.51 -16.93
CA ASN A 238 -19.75 22.01 -18.30
C ASN A 238 -19.96 20.50 -18.38
N ALA A 239 -19.91 19.80 -17.25
CA ALA A 239 -20.15 18.37 -17.14
C ALA A 239 -21.55 17.98 -17.65
N ASP A 240 -21.66 16.84 -18.34
CA ASP A 240 -22.96 16.24 -18.59
C ASP A 240 -23.67 15.94 -17.26
N VAL A 241 -24.99 16.15 -17.22
CA VAL A 241 -25.81 15.99 -16.01
C VAL A 241 -25.72 14.60 -15.39
N ASN A 242 -25.35 13.57 -16.16
CA ASN A 242 -25.19 12.20 -15.70
C ASN A 242 -23.74 11.81 -15.44
N SER A 243 -22.77 12.70 -15.61
CA SER A 243 -21.35 12.35 -15.48
C SER A 243 -21.01 11.79 -14.10
N MET A 244 -20.19 10.74 -14.09
CA MET A 244 -19.48 10.26 -12.90
C MET A 244 -18.14 10.99 -12.77
N ILE A 245 -17.85 11.49 -11.58
CA ILE A 245 -16.68 12.33 -11.30
C ILE A 245 -15.74 11.57 -10.38
N TYR A 246 -14.49 11.42 -10.81
CA TYR A 246 -13.41 10.80 -10.04
C TYR A 246 -12.35 11.84 -9.75
N VAL A 247 -11.98 12.01 -8.48
CA VAL A 247 -10.92 12.93 -8.08
C VAL A 247 -9.87 12.24 -7.22
N CYS A 248 -8.59 12.42 -7.58
CA CYS A 248 -7.49 11.98 -6.73
C CYS A 248 -6.41 13.06 -6.64
N GLY A 249 -6.08 13.47 -5.42
CA GLY A 249 -5.18 14.58 -5.21
C GLY A 249 -5.06 15.01 -3.74
N PRO A 250 -4.48 16.20 -3.49
CA PRO A 250 -4.43 16.77 -2.15
C PRO A 250 -5.84 17.02 -1.60
N MET A 251 -6.02 16.90 -0.28
CA MET A 251 -7.31 17.12 0.39
C MET A 251 -7.95 18.47 0.03
N ARG A 252 -7.14 19.52 -0.18
CA ARG A 252 -7.65 20.83 -0.62
C ARG A 252 -8.44 20.74 -1.93
N LEU A 253 -7.93 20.03 -2.93
CA LEU A 253 -8.62 19.87 -4.22
C LEU A 253 -9.90 19.05 -4.07
N ILE A 254 -9.84 17.96 -3.30
CA ILE A 254 -10.99 17.08 -3.06
C ILE A 254 -12.11 17.88 -2.37
N ASN A 255 -11.78 18.61 -1.30
CA ASN A 255 -12.74 19.43 -0.57
C ASN A 255 -13.34 20.53 -1.45
N GLU A 256 -12.50 21.22 -2.24
CA GLU A 256 -12.97 22.25 -3.18
C GLU A 256 -13.96 21.68 -4.20
N LEU A 257 -13.66 20.52 -4.78
CA LEU A 257 -14.56 19.86 -5.73
C LEU A 257 -15.87 19.45 -5.07
N VAL A 258 -15.83 18.82 -3.89
CA VAL A 258 -17.03 18.35 -3.18
C VAL A 258 -17.93 19.51 -2.78
N GLU A 259 -17.38 20.58 -2.21
CA GLU A 259 -18.16 21.77 -1.85
C GLU A 259 -18.74 22.48 -3.08
N THR A 260 -17.96 22.57 -4.16
CA THR A 260 -18.44 23.15 -5.42
C THR A 260 -19.58 22.32 -6.01
N ALA A 261 -19.45 20.99 -6.01
CA ALA A 261 -20.46 20.08 -6.52
C ALA A 261 -21.76 20.18 -5.70
N LYS A 262 -21.64 20.25 -4.37
CA LYS A 262 -22.76 20.48 -3.46
C LYS A 262 -23.47 21.81 -3.75
N ALA A 263 -22.71 22.90 -3.93
CA ALA A 263 -23.28 24.21 -4.28
C ALA A 263 -24.00 24.21 -5.63
N GLN A 264 -23.59 23.36 -6.56
CA GLN A 264 -24.22 23.17 -7.88
C GLN A 264 -25.33 22.10 -7.89
N GLY A 265 -25.65 21.49 -6.75
CA GLY A 265 -26.71 20.48 -6.65
C GLY A 265 -26.35 19.12 -7.29
N ILE A 266 -25.06 18.82 -7.45
CA ILE A 266 -24.58 17.52 -7.94
C ILE A 266 -24.77 16.47 -6.85
N ASP A 267 -25.46 15.37 -7.19
CA ASP A 267 -25.64 14.23 -6.30
C ASP A 267 -24.28 13.67 -5.82
N PRO A 268 -24.02 13.60 -4.49
CA PRO A 268 -22.77 13.08 -3.93
C PRO A 268 -22.42 11.66 -4.38
N SER A 269 -23.40 10.83 -4.73
CA SER A 269 -23.18 9.47 -5.23
C SER A 269 -22.44 9.42 -6.57
N ARG A 270 -22.43 10.54 -7.31
CA ARG A 270 -21.69 10.69 -8.57
C ARG A 270 -20.23 11.07 -8.38
N ILE A 271 -19.82 11.39 -7.16
CA ILE A 271 -18.45 11.80 -6.85
C ILE A 271 -17.75 10.66 -6.13
N ARG A 272 -16.62 10.22 -6.68
CA ARG A 272 -15.71 9.27 -6.07
C ARG A 272 -14.40 9.99 -5.83
N SER A 273 -13.83 9.84 -4.63
CA SER A 273 -12.55 10.46 -4.30
C SER A 273 -11.60 9.49 -3.61
N GLU A 274 -10.31 9.66 -3.89
CA GLU A 274 -9.22 9.02 -3.15
C GLU A 274 -8.20 10.09 -2.79
N ALA A 275 -7.95 10.28 -1.50
CA ALA A 275 -6.89 11.16 -1.05
C ALA A 275 -5.58 10.39 -1.01
N PHE A 276 -4.51 10.97 -1.55
CA PHE A 276 -3.17 10.50 -1.20
C PHE A 276 -2.72 11.29 0.03
N SER A 277 -2.83 10.67 1.20
CA SER A 277 -2.17 11.15 2.41
C SER A 277 -1.47 9.95 3.05
N ALA A 278 -0.35 10.19 3.72
CA ALA A 278 0.42 9.15 4.43
C ALA A 278 -0.30 8.56 5.67
N GLN A 279 -1.63 8.69 5.77
CA GLN A 279 -2.42 8.07 6.82
C GLN A 279 -2.71 6.62 6.44
N LEU A 280 -1.99 5.74 7.14
CA LEU A 280 -2.26 4.30 7.15
C LEU A 280 -3.69 4.08 7.65
N VAL A 281 -4.40 3.17 7.00
CA VAL A 281 -5.48 2.43 7.65
C VAL A 281 -4.80 1.59 8.74
N GLU A 282 -5.02 1.92 10.00
CA GLU A 282 -4.71 1.01 11.09
C GLU A 282 -5.59 -0.23 10.91
N SER A 283 -4.97 -1.40 10.74
CA SER A 283 -5.67 -2.66 10.80
C SER A 283 -6.07 -2.91 12.26
N GLU A 284 -7.35 -2.71 12.59
CA GLU A 284 -7.93 -3.25 13.81
C GLU A 284 -7.66 -4.77 13.85
N HIS A 285 -7.10 -5.21 14.98
CA HIS A 285 -6.83 -6.62 15.30
C HIS A 285 -8.11 -7.35 15.68
#